data_AF-A0A127SZZ3-F1
#
_entry.id   AF-A0A127SZZ3-F1
#
_cell.length_a   1.000
_cell.length_b   1.000
_cell.length_c   1.000
_cell.angle_alpha   90.00
_cell.angle_beta   90.00
_cell.angle_gamma   90.00
#
_symmetry.space_group_name_H-M   'P 1'
#
loop_
_entity.id
_entity.type
_entity.pdbx_description
1 polymer ?
#
loop_
_entity_poly.entity_id
_entity_poly.type
_entity_poly.pdbx_seq_one_letter_code
_entity_poly.pdbx_strand_id
1 'polypeptide(L)'
;MQNGFDTTEITFGANLMMNSLIIDIGKSNKMFKVERPGGSIKEFYRSSKHLSDYIRHVITEKKQSVWIAQRNGRTKDGNDATD
;
A
#
# COMPACT_ATOMS: atom_id res chain seq x y z
N MET A 1 19.27 2.87 10.18
CA MET A 1 18.65 1.54 9.91
C MET A 1 19.23 0.56 10.92
N GLN A 2 18.43 0.09 11.87
CA GLN A 2 18.94 -0.59 13.08
C GLN A 2 19.36 -2.05 12.83
N ASN A 3 18.93 -2.66 11.71
CA ASN A 3 19.15 -4.07 11.37
C ASN A 3 19.69 -4.29 9.93
N GLY A 4 20.18 -3.24 9.26
CA GLY A 4 20.72 -3.35 7.88
C GLY A 4 19.70 -3.61 6.76
N PHE A 5 18.39 -3.63 7.07
CA PHE A 5 17.34 -3.76 6.06
C PHE A 5 17.01 -2.43 5.39
N ASP A 6 16.72 -2.50 4.09
CA ASP A 6 16.18 -1.39 3.31
C ASP A 6 14.79 -0.95 3.81
N THR A 7 14.41 0.28 3.48
CA THR A 7 13.07 0.79 3.80
C THR A 7 11.99 -0.02 3.09
N THR A 8 10.96 -0.40 3.84
CA THR A 8 9.78 -1.16 3.39
C THR A 8 8.84 -0.27 2.57
N GLU A 9 8.22 -0.84 1.53
CA GLU A 9 7.14 -0.17 0.80
C GLU A 9 5.81 -0.33 1.55
N ILE A 10 5.02 0.74 1.66
CA ILE A 10 3.84 0.79 2.53
C ILE A 10 2.58 1.19 1.76
N THR A 11 1.47 0.51 2.04
CA THR A 11 0.17 0.84 1.43
C THR A 11 -0.56 1.96 2.16
N PHE A 12 -1.20 2.86 1.41
CA PHE A 12 -2.12 3.86 1.97
C PHE A 12 -3.46 3.90 1.22
N GLY A 13 -4.53 4.17 1.96
CA GLY A 13 -5.87 4.26 1.38
C GLY A 13 -6.05 5.48 0.48
N ALA A 14 -6.74 5.29 -0.65
CA ALA A 14 -7.04 6.32 -1.66
C ALA A 14 -7.49 7.68 -1.11
N ASN A 15 -8.26 7.69 -0.02
CA ASN A 15 -8.82 8.91 0.59
C ASN A 15 -7.76 9.88 1.13
N LEU A 16 -6.54 9.43 1.38
CA LEU A 16 -5.45 10.29 1.86
C LEU A 16 -4.67 10.94 0.72
N MET A 17 -4.84 10.44 -0.52
CA MET A 17 -4.14 10.93 -1.71
C MET A 17 -5.00 11.91 -2.52
N MET A 18 -5.52 12.94 -1.85
CA MET A 18 -6.28 14.02 -2.50
C MET A 18 -5.43 15.27 -2.75
N ASN A 19 -4.37 15.47 -1.99
CA ASN A 19 -3.48 16.62 -2.10
C ASN A 19 -2.17 16.22 -2.80
N SER A 20 -1.71 17.01 -3.76
CA SER A 20 -0.46 16.78 -4.51
C SER A 20 0.76 16.63 -3.60
N LEU A 21 0.84 17.39 -2.51
CA LEU A 21 1.91 17.29 -1.52
C LEU A 21 1.94 15.91 -0.86
N ILE A 22 0.78 15.35 -0.51
CA ILE A 22 0.68 14.02 0.10
C ILE A 22 1.06 12.94 -0.91
N ILE A 23 0.70 13.12 -2.18
CA ILE A 23 1.07 12.21 -3.28
C ILE A 23 2.59 12.19 -3.47
N ASP A 24 3.24 13.35 -3.46
CA ASP A 24 4.69 13.45 -3.70
C ASP A 24 5.50 12.94 -2.50
N ILE A 25 5.04 13.21 -1.27
CA ILE A 25 5.59 12.58 -0.06
C ILE A 25 5.41 11.06 -0.12
N GLY A 26 4.24 10.57 -0.56
CA GLY A 26 3.98 9.14 -0.72
C GLY A 26 4.95 8.48 -1.70
N LYS A 27 5.17 9.08 -2.87
CA LYS A 27 6.14 8.57 -3.86
C LYS A 27 7.56 8.51 -3.30
N SER A 28 8.00 9.53 -2.57
CA SER A 28 9.34 9.58 -1.96
C SER A 28 9.54 8.51 -0.87
N ASN A 29 8.46 8.10 -0.20
CA ASN A 29 8.49 7.10 0.88
C ASN A 29 8.14 5.68 0.39
N LYS A 30 8.16 5.43 -0.93
CA LYS A 30 7.77 4.16 -1.55
C LYS A 30 6.35 3.71 -1.15
N MET A 31 5.44 4.68 -1.02
CA MET A 31 4.05 4.39 -0.70
C MET A 31 3.24 4.19 -1.98
N PHE A 32 2.33 3.22 -1.97
CA PHE A 32 1.44 2.95 -3.10
C PHE A 32 -0.04 2.90 -2.68
N LYS A 33 -0.89 3.34 -3.61
CA LYS A 33 -2.32 3.56 -3.38
C LYS A 33 -3.09 2.26 -3.41
N VAL A 34 -3.97 2.06 -2.45
CA VAL A 34 -4.99 1.01 -2.48
C VAL A 34 -6.35 1.64 -2.78
N GLU A 35 -6.96 1.22 -3.88
CA GLU A 35 -8.29 1.67 -4.29
C GLU A 35 -9.38 1.07 -3.39
N ARG A 36 -10.40 1.87 -3.08
CA ARG A 36 -11.55 1.41 -2.29
C ARG A 36 -12.61 0.77 -3.20
N PRO A 37 -13.34 -0.25 -2.72
CA PRO A 37 -14.55 -0.71 -3.40
C PRO A 37 -15.58 0.43 -3.37
N GLY A 38 -16.00 0.89 -4.54
CA GLY A 38 -16.86 2.07 -4.69
C GLY A 38 -17.12 2.50 -6.14
N GLY A 39 -16.24 2.12 -7.07
CA GLY A 39 -16.47 2.19 -8.52
C GLY A 39 -17.14 0.93 -9.08
N SER A 40 -17.11 0.75 -10.40
CA SER A 40 -17.59 -0.50 -11.00
C SER A 40 -16.74 -1.70 -10.56
N ILE A 41 -17.35 -2.88 -10.43
CA ILE A 41 -16.62 -4.14 -10.12
C ILE A 41 -15.44 -4.35 -11.08
N LYS A 42 -15.60 -3.98 -12.35
CA LYS A 42 -14.56 -4.10 -13.37
C LYS A 42 -13.36 -3.19 -13.08
N GLU A 43 -13.59 -1.96 -12.66
CA GLU A 43 -12.52 -1.03 -12.28
C GLU A 43 -11.81 -1.51 -11.02
N PHE A 44 -12.57 -1.90 -9.99
CA PHE A 44 -11.99 -2.44 -8.76
C PHE A 44 -11.12 -3.68 -9.02
N TYR A 45 -11.58 -4.59 -9.88
CA TYR A 45 -10.81 -5.76 -10.28
C TYR A 45 -9.52 -5.37 -11.01
N ARG A 46 -9.57 -4.43 -11.97
CA ARG A 46 -8.36 -3.98 -12.69
C ARG A 46 -7.36 -3.34 -11.75
N SER A 47 -7.81 -2.49 -10.83
CA SER A 47 -6.95 -1.86 -9.84
C SER A 47 -6.35 -2.88 -8.87
N SER A 48 -7.13 -3.87 -8.44
CA SER A 48 -6.64 -4.96 -7.57
C SER A 48 -5.60 -5.83 -8.27
N LYS A 49 -5.80 -6.14 -9.54
CA LYS A 49 -4.81 -6.87 -10.34
C LYS A 49 -3.52 -6.07 -10.47
N HIS A 50 -3.62 -4.80 -10.83
CA HIS A 50 -2.44 -3.92 -10.96
C HIS A 50 -1.66 -3.81 -9.65
N LEU A 51 -2.35 -3.69 -8.51
CA LEU A 51 -1.75 -3.69 -7.19
C LEU A 51 -0.98 -4.99 -6.90
N SER A 52 -1.60 -6.14 -7.22
CA SER A 52 -0.98 -7.45 -7.05
C SER A 52 0.28 -7.62 -7.91
N ASP A 53 0.21 -7.19 -9.18
CA ASP A 53 1.36 -7.21 -10.10
C ASP A 53 2.51 -6.35 -9.57
N TYR A 54 2.19 -5.18 -8.99
CA TYR A 54 3.20 -4.31 -8.37
C TYR A 54 3.83 -4.94 -7.13
N ILE A 55 3.02 -5.50 -6.22
CA ILE A 55 3.54 -6.19 -5.02
C ILE A 55 4.46 -7.34 -5.42
N ARG A 56 4.09 -8.12 -6.45
CA ARG A 56 4.95 -9.17 -7.01
C ARG A 56 6.31 -8.59 -7.44
N HIS A 57 6.30 -7.54 -8.26
CA HIS A 57 7.52 -6.87 -8.73
C HIS A 57 8.42 -6.40 -7.58
N VAL A 58 7.85 -5.78 -6.54
CA VAL A 58 8.60 -5.32 -5.36
C VAL A 58 9.31 -6.49 -4.65
N ILE A 59 8.62 -7.61 -4.48
CA ILE A 59 9.17 -8.79 -3.81
C ILE A 59 10.20 -9.51 -4.69
N THR A 60 9.90 -9.73 -5.98
CA THR A 60 10.72 -10.61 -6.83
C THR A 60 11.89 -9.90 -7.46
N GLU A 61 11.73 -8.66 -7.87
CA GLU A 61 12.74 -7.90 -8.63
C GLU A 61 13.46 -6.90 -7.73
N LYS A 62 12.72 -6.04 -7.02
CA LYS A 62 13.33 -5.03 -6.13
C LYS A 62 13.92 -5.62 -4.84
N LYS A 63 13.53 -6.85 -4.48
CA LYS A 63 13.92 -7.53 -3.23
C LYS A 63 13.58 -6.70 -1.97
N GLN A 64 12.45 -6.02 -2.00
CA GLN A 64 12.00 -5.15 -0.91
C GLN A 64 10.79 -5.73 -0.19
N SER A 65 10.71 -5.47 1.12
CA SER A 65 9.55 -5.83 1.93
C SER A 65 8.38 -4.92 1.61
N VAL A 66 7.17 -5.47 1.72
CA VAL A 66 5.91 -4.75 1.53
C VAL A 66 5.06 -4.92 2.79
N TRP A 67 4.53 -3.82 3.31
CA TRP A 67 3.53 -3.83 4.38
C TRP A 67 2.14 -3.50 3.85
N ILE A 68 1.19 -4.39 4.13
CA ILE A 68 -0.22 -4.26 3.78
C ILE A 68 -1.08 -4.33 5.03
N ALA A 69 -2.11 -3.49 5.11
CA ALA A 69 -3.14 -3.62 6.13
C ALA A 69 -4.20 -4.62 5.67
N GLN A 70 -4.60 -5.54 6.56
CA GLN A 70 -5.60 -6.56 6.23
C GLN A 70 -7.00 -5.96 6.03
N ARG A 71 -7.35 -4.93 6.82
CA ARG A 71 -8.66 -4.28 6.79
C ARG A 71 -8.51 -2.78 6.58
N ASN A 72 -9.51 -2.19 5.92
CA ASN A 72 -9.62 -0.75 5.84
C ASN A 72 -9.88 -0.16 7.23
N GLY A 73 -9.00 0.74 7.67
CA GLY A 73 -9.15 1.45 8.94
C GLY A 73 -7.79 1.76 9.55
N ARG A 74 -7.77 2.67 10.53
CA ARG A 74 -6.63 2.83 11.41
C ARG A 74 -6.86 1.94 12.62
N THR A 75 -5.87 1.15 13.00
CA THR A 75 -5.94 0.36 14.22
C THR A 75 -6.17 1.27 15.42
N LYS A 76 -7.11 0.90 16.30
CA LYS A 76 -7.38 1.64 17.54
C LYS A 76 -6.23 1.48 18.54
N ASP A 77 -5.68 0.27 18.60
CA ASP A 77 -4.73 -0.16 19.65
C ASP A 77 -3.35 -0.58 19.10
N GLY A 78 -3.06 -0.30 17.82
CA GLY A 78 -1.80 -0.66 17.15
C GLY A 78 -1.58 -2.16 16.85
N ASN A 79 -2.47 -3.05 17.30
CA ASN A 79 -2.43 -4.48 16.97
C ASN A 79 -3.15 -4.81 15.64
N ASP A 80 -2.40 -5.18 14.61
CA ASP A 80 -2.91 -5.63 13.29
C ASP A 80 -2.76 -7.16 13.14
N ALA A 81 -3.26 -7.91 14.13
CA ALA A 81 -3.27 -9.37 14.14
C ALA A 81 -4.60 -9.92 13.60
N THR A 82 -4.52 -11.09 12.95
CA THR A 82 -5.67 -11.90 12.55
C THR A 82 -6.24 -12.66 13.75
N ASP A 83 -7.54 -12.53 14.02
CA ASP A 83 -8.33 -13.57 14.72
C ASP A 83 -8.59 -14.78 13.80
#